data_AF-A0A969NXQ4-F1
#
_entry.id   AF-A0A969NXQ4-F1
#
_cell.length_a   1.000
_cell.length_b   1.000
_cell.length_c   1.000
_cell.angle_alpha   90.00
_cell.angle_beta   90.00
_cell.angle_gamma   90.00
#
_symmetry.space_group_name_H-M   'P 1'
#
loop_
_entity.id
_entity.type
_entity.pdbx_description
1 polymer ?
#
loop_
_entity_poly.entity_id
_entity_poly.type
_entity_poly.pdbx_seq_one_letter_code
_entity_poly.pdbx_strand_id
1 'polypeptide(L)'
;MYGSFRSKKVLGCHPVWGFGFVSPKAKEVGLQLEEKLHIPVGAFPLADQIQKMEKNYQTIQTPNIFNIYLLGKQLERWNAKGGVEVFHREALEKQAMMNAFLASHPDLEHLVKDEAARSLSTFCLKAKPEVIKDLHAKAQGKNITIGSGYGKLKADTIRIANFPSVSKEDLKQLLSVL
;
A
#
# COMPACT_ATOMS: atom_id res chain seq x y z
N MET A 1 -9.10 3.28 -17.52
CA MET A 1 -8.26 3.19 -16.31
C MET A 1 -8.15 1.72 -15.92
N TYR A 2 -6.94 1.24 -15.67
CA TYR A 2 -6.68 -0.08 -15.07
C TYR A 2 -5.89 0.17 -13.79
N GLY A 3 -6.43 -0.25 -12.65
CA GLY A 3 -5.76 -0.15 -11.36
C GLY A 3 -5.67 -1.54 -10.74
N SER A 4 -4.46 -1.98 -10.38
CA SER A 4 -4.25 -3.23 -9.66
C SER A 4 -3.53 -3.00 -8.34
N PHE A 5 -3.96 -3.69 -7.29
CA PHE A 5 -3.34 -3.59 -5.97
C PHE A 5 -3.43 -4.91 -5.22
N ARG A 6 -2.48 -5.10 -4.29
CA ARG A 6 -2.41 -6.27 -3.39
C ARG A 6 -2.96 -5.94 -2.01
N SER A 7 -3.58 -6.95 -1.41
CA SER A 7 -4.23 -6.90 -0.10
C SER A 7 -3.34 -6.47 1.09
N LYS A 8 -2.03 -6.77 1.06
CA LYS A 8 -1.12 -6.59 2.24
C LYS A 8 -0.80 -5.13 2.62
N LYS A 9 -1.11 -4.17 1.78
CA LYS A 9 -0.76 -2.76 2.03
C LYS A 9 -1.88 -2.05 2.78
N VAL A 10 -2.48 -1.06 2.13
CA VAL A 10 -3.53 -0.19 2.67
C VAL A 10 -4.72 -1.01 3.18
N LEU A 11 -5.09 -2.09 2.48
CA LEU A 11 -6.19 -2.98 2.87
C LEU A 11 -5.92 -3.85 4.11
N GLY A 12 -4.66 -4.02 4.53
CA GLY A 12 -4.31 -4.76 5.74
C GLY A 12 -4.68 -6.26 5.73
N CYS A 13 -4.93 -6.88 4.56
CA CYS A 13 -5.28 -8.30 4.48
C CYS A 13 -4.08 -9.16 4.02
N HIS A 14 -4.17 -10.48 4.19
CA HIS A 14 -3.09 -11.42 3.86
C HIS A 14 -2.65 -11.33 2.37
N PRO A 15 -1.33 -11.36 2.03
CA PRO A 15 -0.75 -11.02 0.71
C PRO A 15 -1.11 -11.90 -0.51
N VAL A 16 -2.17 -12.70 -0.48
CA VAL A 16 -2.42 -13.77 -1.48
C VAL A 16 -3.16 -13.28 -2.73
N TRP A 17 -3.79 -12.10 -2.69
CA TRP A 17 -4.69 -11.63 -3.74
C TRP A 17 -4.27 -10.30 -4.37
N GLY A 18 -4.47 -10.21 -5.69
CA GLY A 18 -4.53 -8.97 -6.44
C GLY A 18 -5.96 -8.69 -6.87
N PHE A 19 -6.38 -7.44 -6.80
CA PHE A 19 -7.67 -6.97 -7.34
C PHE A 19 -7.39 -6.03 -8.50
N GLY A 20 -8.27 -6.06 -9.50
CA GLY A 20 -8.21 -5.18 -10.66
C GLY A 20 -9.55 -4.51 -10.89
N PHE A 21 -9.54 -3.18 -11.05
CA PHE A 21 -10.69 -2.47 -11.61
C PHE A 21 -10.42 -2.21 -13.09
N VAL A 22 -11.33 -2.70 -13.94
CA VAL A 22 -11.19 -2.63 -15.40
C VAL A 22 -12.29 -1.75 -15.96
N SER A 23 -11.92 -0.61 -16.54
CA SER A 23 -12.90 0.24 -17.26
C SER A 23 -13.43 -0.45 -18.52
N PRO A 24 -14.65 -0.14 -19.00
CA PRO A 24 -15.21 -0.75 -20.22
C PRO A 24 -14.27 -0.70 -21.42
N LYS A 25 -13.59 0.44 -21.64
CA LYS A 25 -12.62 0.58 -22.74
C LYS A 25 -11.41 -0.35 -22.60
N ALA A 26 -10.91 -0.54 -21.39
CA ALA A 26 -9.78 -1.44 -21.13
C ALA A 26 -10.17 -2.90 -21.34
N LYS A 27 -11.41 -3.27 -20.99
CA LYS A 27 -11.99 -4.58 -21.29
C LYS A 27 -12.05 -4.82 -22.80
N GLU A 28 -12.62 -3.88 -23.56
CA GLU A 28 -12.75 -3.99 -25.03
C GLU A 28 -11.38 -4.18 -25.70
N VAL A 29 -10.42 -3.32 -25.38
CA VAL A 29 -9.06 -3.39 -25.94
C VAL A 29 -8.36 -4.69 -25.54
N GLY A 30 -8.51 -5.12 -24.28
CA GLY A 30 -7.93 -6.37 -23.80
C GLY A 30 -8.42 -7.59 -24.57
N LEU A 31 -9.74 -7.68 -24.81
CA LEU A 31 -10.35 -8.77 -25.59
C LEU A 31 -9.89 -8.75 -27.05
N GLN A 32 -9.83 -7.58 -27.68
CA GLN A 32 -9.34 -7.45 -29.07
C GLN A 32 -7.87 -7.87 -29.22
N LEU A 33 -7.03 -7.54 -28.22
CA LEU A 33 -5.61 -7.91 -28.25
C LEU A 33 -5.42 -9.41 -28.02
N GLU A 34 -6.20 -10.02 -27.13
CA GLU A 34 -6.18 -11.47 -26.87
C GLU A 34 -6.55 -12.26 -28.13
N GLU A 35 -7.56 -11.79 -28.87
CA GLU A 35 -7.97 -12.36 -30.17
C GLU A 35 -6.89 -12.20 -31.26
N LYS A 36 -6.33 -10.99 -31.42
CA LYS A 36 -5.39 -10.64 -32.50
C LYS A 36 -4.00 -11.22 -32.33
N LEU A 37 -3.49 -11.23 -31.10
CA LEU A 37 -2.08 -11.51 -30.86
C LEU A 37 -1.80 -12.99 -30.63
N HIS A 38 -2.83 -13.85 -30.57
CA HIS A 38 -2.72 -15.27 -30.22
C HIS A 38 -1.74 -15.51 -29.07
N ILE A 39 -1.72 -14.59 -28.10
CA ILE A 39 -0.76 -14.60 -27.00
C ILE A 39 -0.96 -15.95 -26.30
N PRO A 40 0.11 -16.70 -25.98
CA PRO A 40 -0.01 -17.87 -25.13
C PRO A 40 -0.69 -17.42 -23.85
N VAL A 41 -1.96 -17.77 -23.75
CA VAL A 41 -2.79 -17.40 -22.63
C VAL A 41 -2.24 -18.20 -21.48
N GLY A 42 -1.54 -17.52 -20.56
CA GLY A 42 -1.07 -18.15 -19.33
C GLY A 42 -2.26 -18.69 -18.54
N ALA A 43 -2.03 -19.11 -17.29
CA ALA A 43 -3.09 -19.69 -16.45
C ALA A 43 -4.31 -18.76 -16.18
N PHE A 44 -4.30 -17.52 -16.69
CA PHE A 44 -5.31 -16.50 -16.43
C PHE A 44 -5.69 -15.69 -17.70
N PRO A 45 -6.42 -16.27 -18.68
CA PRO A 45 -6.99 -15.52 -19.81
C PRO A 45 -7.89 -14.38 -19.34
N LEU A 46 -7.84 -13.22 -20.00
CA LEU A 46 -8.66 -12.08 -19.59
C LEU A 46 -10.13 -12.32 -19.94
N ALA A 47 -10.40 -12.87 -21.13
CA ALA A 47 -11.73 -13.28 -21.55
C ALA A 47 -12.39 -14.24 -20.54
N ASP A 48 -11.69 -15.30 -20.12
CA ASP A 48 -12.22 -16.27 -19.16
C ASP A 48 -12.46 -15.68 -17.78
N GLN A 49 -11.55 -14.80 -17.31
CA GLN A 49 -11.71 -14.10 -16.03
C GLN A 49 -12.97 -13.25 -16.04
N ILE A 50 -13.15 -12.44 -17.09
CA ILE A 50 -14.31 -11.57 -17.24
C ILE A 50 -15.58 -12.41 -17.34
N GLN A 51 -15.59 -13.44 -18.18
CA GLN A 51 -16.78 -14.28 -18.37
C GLN A 51 -17.22 -14.94 -17.06
N LYS A 52 -16.30 -15.55 -16.30
CA LYS A 52 -16.62 -16.20 -15.02
C LYS A 52 -17.02 -15.20 -13.94
N MET A 53 -16.35 -14.05 -13.88
CA MET A 53 -16.64 -13.00 -12.91
C MET A 53 -18.00 -12.34 -13.18
N GLU A 54 -18.28 -11.93 -14.42
CA GLU A 54 -19.50 -11.18 -14.76
C GLU A 54 -20.76 -12.06 -14.74
N LYS A 55 -20.65 -13.32 -15.15
CA LYS A 55 -21.81 -14.22 -15.18
C LYS A 55 -22.08 -14.88 -13.83
N ASN A 56 -21.03 -15.32 -13.14
CA ASN A 56 -21.17 -16.22 -12.00
C ASN A 56 -20.54 -15.69 -10.71
N TYR A 57 -19.92 -14.50 -10.72
CA TYR A 57 -19.14 -13.98 -9.59
C TYR A 57 -18.02 -14.95 -9.14
N GLN A 58 -17.38 -15.62 -10.10
CA GLN A 58 -16.36 -16.64 -9.85
C GLN A 58 -14.96 -16.23 -10.33
N THR A 59 -13.95 -16.79 -9.67
CA THR A 59 -12.55 -16.75 -10.13
C THR A 59 -12.25 -17.91 -11.07
N ILE A 60 -11.17 -17.82 -11.86
CA ILE A 60 -10.78 -18.92 -12.76
C ILE A 60 -10.43 -20.18 -11.98
N GLN A 61 -9.62 -20.05 -10.94
CA GLN A 61 -9.21 -21.13 -10.05
C GLN A 61 -9.88 -21.02 -8.68
N THR A 62 -9.79 -22.09 -7.89
CA THR A 62 -10.33 -22.15 -6.54
C THR A 62 -9.80 -20.99 -5.69
N PRO A 63 -10.67 -20.09 -5.22
CA PRO A 63 -10.25 -18.97 -4.41
C PRO A 63 -9.88 -19.44 -2.99
N ASN A 64 -8.95 -18.74 -2.34
CA ASN A 64 -8.87 -18.74 -0.88
C ASN A 64 -10.10 -18.00 -0.28
N ILE A 65 -11.15 -18.77 0.00
CA ILE A 65 -12.44 -18.29 0.52
C ILE A 65 -12.27 -17.51 1.83
N PHE A 66 -11.40 -17.97 2.72
CA PHE A 66 -11.15 -17.31 4.00
C PHE A 66 -10.63 -15.88 3.81
N ASN A 67 -9.70 -15.66 2.88
CA ASN A 67 -9.20 -14.33 2.57
C ASN A 67 -10.26 -13.43 1.93
N ILE A 68 -11.14 -13.96 1.08
CA ILE A 68 -12.27 -13.20 0.52
C ILE A 68 -13.21 -12.75 1.65
N TYR A 69 -13.53 -13.65 2.58
CA TYR A 69 -14.36 -13.33 3.73
C TYR A 69 -13.73 -12.23 4.61
N LEU A 70 -12.44 -12.35 4.95
CA LEU A 70 -11.74 -11.35 5.75
C LEU A 70 -11.69 -9.99 5.06
N LEU A 71 -11.46 -9.97 3.74
CA LEU A 71 -11.50 -8.73 2.97
C LEU A 71 -12.91 -8.11 3.02
N GLY A 72 -13.96 -8.91 2.83
CA GLY A 72 -15.34 -8.44 2.97
C GLY A 72 -15.58 -7.78 4.33
N LYS A 73 -15.17 -8.43 5.43
CA LYS A 73 -15.27 -7.86 6.78
C LYS A 73 -14.45 -6.59 6.97
N GLN A 74 -13.28 -6.50 6.36
CA GLN A 74 -12.46 -5.30 6.42
C GLN A 74 -13.13 -4.12 5.69
N LEU A 75 -13.70 -4.38 4.51
CA LEU A 75 -14.41 -3.37 3.72
C LEU A 75 -15.72 -2.93 4.41
N GLU A 76 -16.48 -3.86 5.01
CA GLU A 76 -17.65 -3.53 5.84
C GLU A 76 -17.26 -2.55 6.96
N ARG A 77 -16.18 -2.86 7.71
CA ARG A 77 -15.68 -2.00 8.79
C ARG A 77 -15.26 -0.61 8.28
N TRP A 78 -14.60 -0.56 7.13
CA TRP A 78 -14.18 0.70 6.53
C TRP A 78 -15.35 1.56 6.09
N ASN A 79 -16.34 0.97 5.43
CA ASN A 79 -17.54 1.67 5.01
C ASN A 79 -18.31 2.20 6.24
N ALA A 80 -18.43 1.40 7.30
CA ALA A 80 -19.07 1.82 8.55
C ALA A 80 -18.33 2.99 9.24
N LYS A 81 -17.01 3.10 9.10
CA LYS A 81 -16.21 4.22 9.64
C LYS A 81 -16.39 5.52 8.84
N GLY A 82 -17.02 5.49 7.67
CA GLY A 82 -17.17 6.64 6.77
C GLY A 82 -16.38 6.54 5.46
N GLY A 83 -15.86 5.34 5.14
CA GLY A 83 -15.27 5.04 3.84
C GLY A 83 -13.94 5.75 3.59
N VAL A 84 -13.60 5.89 2.31
CA VAL A 84 -12.29 6.38 1.84
C VAL A 84 -11.93 7.78 2.33
N GLU A 85 -12.92 8.67 2.45
CA GLU A 85 -12.71 10.07 2.84
C GLU A 85 -12.13 10.20 4.24
N VAL A 86 -12.61 9.39 5.19
CA VAL A 86 -12.11 9.38 6.56
C VAL A 86 -10.65 8.95 6.61
N PHE A 87 -10.30 7.89 5.89
CA PHE A 87 -8.92 7.41 5.85
C PHE A 87 -7.98 8.36 5.10
N HIS A 88 -8.48 9.05 4.07
CA HIS A 88 -7.71 10.07 3.37
C HIS A 88 -7.37 11.24 4.30
N ARG A 89 -8.37 11.74 5.04
CA ARG A 89 -8.16 12.78 6.07
C ARG A 89 -7.18 12.33 7.15
N GLU A 90 -7.32 11.12 7.67
CA GLU A 90 -6.38 10.56 8.67
C GLU A 90 -4.95 10.47 8.12
N ALA A 91 -4.78 10.11 6.85
CA ALA A 91 -3.47 10.07 6.21
C ALA A 91 -2.85 11.47 6.10
N LEU A 92 -3.64 12.50 5.76
CA LEU A 92 -3.20 13.90 5.72
C LEU A 92 -2.79 14.43 7.09
N GLU A 93 -3.56 14.12 8.14
CA GLU A 93 -3.22 14.52 9.52
C GLU A 93 -1.90 13.89 9.97
N LYS A 94 -1.70 12.60 9.68
CA LYS A 94 -0.44 11.91 9.97
C LYS A 94 0.73 12.46 9.14
N GLN A 95 0.49 12.86 7.89
CA GLN A 95 1.50 13.55 7.06
C GLN A 95 1.90 14.89 7.68
N ALA A 96 0.95 15.67 8.19
CA ALA A 96 1.23 16.94 8.87
C ALA A 96 2.07 16.73 10.13
N MET A 97 1.74 15.71 10.94
CA MET A 97 2.55 15.33 12.11
C MET A 97 3.98 14.95 11.74
N MET A 98 4.17 14.14 10.68
CA MET A 98 5.49 13.78 10.18
C MET A 98 6.28 15.00 9.70
N ASN A 99 5.63 15.92 8.97
CA ASN A 99 6.28 17.15 8.51
C ASN A 99 6.71 18.04 9.67
N ALA A 100 5.87 18.20 10.69
CA ALA A 100 6.21 18.97 11.89
C ALA A 100 7.41 18.37 12.65
N PHE A 101 7.45 17.04 12.76
CA PHE A 101 8.59 16.34 13.34
C PHE A 101 9.89 16.59 12.55
N LEU A 102 9.85 16.41 11.23
CA LEU A 102 11.02 16.58 10.36
C LEU A 102 11.53 18.02 10.32
N ALA A 103 10.65 19.02 10.47
CA ALA A 103 11.06 20.42 10.57
C ALA A 103 11.96 20.69 11.79
N SER A 104 11.83 19.89 12.85
CA SER A 104 12.64 19.99 14.07
C SER A 104 13.81 19.01 14.14
N HIS A 105 13.88 18.04 13.22
CA HIS A 105 14.86 16.95 13.28
C HIS A 105 16.12 17.31 12.47
N PRO A 106 17.33 17.29 13.06
CA PRO A 106 18.54 17.83 12.41
C PRO A 106 19.06 16.97 11.26
N ASP A 107 18.95 15.64 11.36
CA ASP A 107 19.63 14.71 10.46
C ASP A 107 18.70 13.90 9.53
N LEU A 108 17.38 14.12 9.62
CA LEU A 108 16.38 13.31 8.92
C LEU A 108 15.50 14.22 8.05
N GLU A 109 15.36 13.85 6.78
CA GLU A 109 14.59 14.63 5.82
C GLU A 109 13.76 13.75 4.88
N HIS A 110 12.82 14.36 4.17
CA HIS A 110 12.12 13.65 3.09
C HIS A 110 13.10 13.26 1.97
N LEU A 111 13.04 11.99 1.56
CA LEU A 111 13.76 11.50 0.38
C LEU A 111 13.25 12.20 -0.90
N VAL A 112 11.93 12.36 -1.01
CA VAL A 112 11.27 13.01 -2.15
C VAL A 112 11.14 14.50 -1.85
N LYS A 113 11.86 15.33 -2.61
CA LYS A 113 11.93 16.78 -2.38
C LYS A 113 10.65 17.51 -2.76
N ASP A 114 10.08 17.18 -3.92
CA ASP A 114 8.78 17.72 -4.35
C ASP A 114 7.66 17.25 -3.41
N GLU A 115 6.99 18.20 -2.77
CA GLU A 115 5.93 17.92 -1.79
C GLU A 115 4.72 17.26 -2.43
N ALA A 116 4.38 17.64 -3.67
CA ALA A 116 3.23 17.10 -4.40
C ALA A 116 3.44 15.63 -4.79
N ALA A 117 4.70 15.19 -4.88
CA ALA A 117 5.06 13.82 -5.22
C ALA A 117 5.23 12.91 -3.98
N ARG A 118 5.08 13.42 -2.75
CA ARG A 118 5.24 12.63 -1.53
C ARG A 118 4.04 11.69 -1.34
N SER A 119 4.32 10.41 -1.05
CA SER A 119 3.28 9.41 -0.84
C SER A 119 2.61 9.59 0.52
N LEU A 120 1.29 9.75 0.52
CA LEU A 120 0.49 9.74 1.75
C LEU A 120 0.42 8.38 2.44
N SER A 121 0.76 7.29 1.74
CA SER A 121 0.64 5.92 2.27
C SER A 121 1.94 5.37 2.86
N THR A 122 3.08 5.99 2.56
CA THR A 122 4.39 5.57 3.04
C THR A 122 5.33 6.76 3.04
N PHE A 123 5.85 7.13 4.21
CA PHE A 123 6.87 8.16 4.34
C PHE A 123 8.23 7.54 4.00
N CYS A 124 8.95 8.15 3.06
CA CYS A 124 10.30 7.76 2.68
C CYS A 124 11.26 8.84 3.17
N LEU A 125 12.08 8.51 4.16
CA LEU A 125 12.98 9.46 4.82
C LEU A 125 14.43 9.10 4.53
N LYS A 126 15.29 10.10 4.45
CA LYS A 126 16.71 9.97 4.15
C LYS A 126 17.54 10.57 5.28
N ALA A 127 18.62 9.89 5.63
CA ALA A 127 19.65 10.38 6.54
C ALA A 127 21.01 9.75 6.18
N LYS A 128 22.07 10.12 6.89
CA LYS A 128 23.36 9.41 6.78
C LYS A 128 23.20 7.95 7.24
N PRO A 129 23.97 7.00 6.68
CA PRO A 129 23.82 5.58 7.03
C PRO A 129 23.90 5.28 8.53
N GLU A 130 24.75 5.99 9.25
CA GLU A 130 24.91 5.74 10.70
C GLU A 130 23.71 6.22 11.51
N VAL A 131 23.06 7.28 11.06
CA VAL A 131 21.80 7.75 11.64
C VAL A 131 20.70 6.72 11.37
N ILE A 132 20.59 6.20 10.13
CA ILE A 132 19.60 5.17 9.79
C ILE A 132 19.79 3.90 10.65
N LYS A 133 21.05 3.48 10.85
CA LYS A 133 21.38 2.33 11.69
C LYS A 133 20.99 2.56 13.16
N ASP A 134 21.27 3.74 13.70
CA ASP A 134 20.88 4.12 15.06
C ASP A 134 19.36 4.17 15.23
N LEU A 135 18.64 4.80 14.30
CA LEU A 135 17.17 4.86 14.31
C LEU A 135 16.54 3.45 14.30
N HIS A 136 17.07 2.54 13.49
CA HIS A 136 16.64 1.14 13.50
C HIS A 136 16.89 0.47 14.86
N ALA A 137 18.05 0.69 15.49
CA ALA A 137 18.36 0.13 16.80
C ALA A 137 17.46 0.69 17.91
N LYS A 138 17.22 2.01 17.93
CA LYS A 138 16.30 2.67 18.87
C LYS A 138 14.88 2.13 18.75
N ALA A 139 14.37 2.04 17.52
CA ALA A 139 13.04 1.50 17.25
C ALA A 139 12.92 0.04 17.67
N GLN A 140 13.92 -0.79 17.34
CA GLN A 140 13.95 -2.20 17.74
C GLN A 140 13.99 -2.36 19.27
N GLY A 141 14.72 -1.50 19.99
CA GLY A 141 14.73 -1.46 21.46
C GLY A 141 13.37 -1.16 22.09
N LYS A 142 12.42 -0.62 21.31
CA LYS A 142 11.02 -0.39 21.70
C LYS A 142 10.04 -1.37 21.05
N ASN A 143 10.54 -2.48 20.48
CA ASN A 143 9.76 -3.47 19.73
C ASN A 143 9.03 -2.89 18.51
N ILE A 144 9.55 -1.80 17.93
CA ILE A 144 9.00 -1.17 16.73
C ILE A 144 9.85 -1.56 15.53
N THR A 145 9.20 -2.13 14.50
CA THR A 145 9.87 -2.47 13.24
C THR A 145 9.66 -1.38 12.20
N ILE A 146 10.74 -0.71 11.79
CA ILE A 146 10.73 0.24 10.67
C ILE A 146 11.20 -0.45 9.40
N GLY A 147 10.62 -0.10 8.25
CA GLY A 147 11.08 -0.63 6.97
C GLY A 147 12.38 0.03 6.51
N SER A 148 13.33 -0.76 6.03
CA SER A 148 14.52 -0.22 5.34
C SER A 148 14.19 0.25 3.93
N GLY A 149 15.06 1.06 3.34
CA GLY A 149 15.05 1.42 1.92
C GLY A 149 15.12 0.22 0.97
N TYR A 150 15.09 0.49 -0.33
CA TYR A 150 15.17 -0.54 -1.38
C TYR A 150 16.47 -0.43 -2.19
N GLY A 151 17.02 -1.58 -2.58
CA GLY A 151 18.22 -1.66 -3.43
C GLY A 151 19.38 -0.84 -2.85
N LYS A 152 19.90 0.10 -3.66
CA LYS A 152 21.00 0.99 -3.29
C LYS A 152 20.65 1.96 -2.15
N LEU A 153 19.37 2.23 -1.92
CA LEU A 153 18.88 3.16 -0.90
C LEU A 153 18.72 2.50 0.49
N LYS A 154 19.05 1.21 0.63
CA LYS A 154 18.89 0.49 1.90
C LYS A 154 19.67 1.10 3.06
N ALA A 155 20.85 1.67 2.77
CA ALA A 155 21.77 2.17 3.78
C ALA A 155 21.38 3.55 4.29
N ASP A 156 20.83 4.42 3.44
CA ASP A 156 20.62 5.84 3.71
C ASP A 156 19.15 6.25 3.79
N THR A 157 18.21 5.30 3.69
CA THR A 157 16.77 5.59 3.79
C THR A 157 15.98 4.61 4.64
N ILE A 158 14.92 5.12 5.26
CA ILE A 158 13.88 4.35 5.94
C ILE A 158 12.51 4.61 5.33
N ARG A 159 11.60 3.66 5.55
CA ARG A 159 10.22 3.70 5.10
C ARG A 159 9.29 3.41 6.26
N ILE A 160 8.38 4.35 6.52
CA ILE A 160 7.38 4.25 7.56
C ILE A 160 6.01 4.13 6.89
N ALA A 161 5.30 3.05 7.16
CA ALA A 161 3.97 2.84 6.59
C ALA A 161 2.96 3.79 7.25
N ASN A 162 2.15 4.46 6.43
CA ASN A 162 1.07 5.34 6.89
C ASN A 162 -0.31 4.77 6.52
N PHE A 163 -0.47 3.45 6.64
CA PHE A 163 -1.71 2.77 6.28
C PHE A 163 -2.84 3.06 7.29
N PRO A 164 -4.11 2.82 6.92
CA PRO A 164 -5.25 2.93 7.84
C PRO A 164 -5.14 2.10 9.11
N SER A 165 -4.38 1.01 9.08
CA SER A 165 -4.13 0.15 10.24
C SER A 165 -3.14 0.75 11.24
N VAL A 166 -2.41 1.80 10.87
CA VAL A 166 -1.46 2.51 11.75
C VAL A 166 -2.20 3.72 12.31
N SER A 167 -2.43 3.72 13.62
CA SER A 167 -3.12 4.80 14.32
C SER A 167 -2.24 6.06 14.42
N LYS A 168 -2.84 7.20 14.82
CA LYS A 168 -2.08 8.42 15.12
C LYS A 168 -1.17 8.20 16.34
N GLU A 169 -1.63 7.40 17.29
CA GLU A 169 -0.94 7.04 18.52
C GLU A 169 0.30 6.20 18.21
N ASP A 170 0.20 5.21 17.31
CA ASP A 170 1.36 4.43 16.84
C ASP A 170 2.40 5.34 16.20
N LEU A 171 1.96 6.30 15.37
CA LEU A 171 2.87 7.26 14.76
C LEU A 171 3.53 8.15 15.82
N LYS A 172 2.79 8.68 16.79
CA LYS A 172 3.35 9.47 17.90
C LYS A 172 4.39 8.66 18.69
N GLN A 173 4.09 7.40 18.99
CA GLN A 173 5.02 6.52 19.69
C GLN A 173 6.31 6.35 18.88
N LEU A 174 6.21 6.08 17.58
CA LEU A 174 7.39 5.99 16.72
C LEU A 174 8.19 7.31 16.70
N LEU A 175 7.52 8.45 16.49
CA LEU A 175 8.18 9.77 16.46
C LEU A 175 8.85 10.15 17.78
N SER A 176 8.39 9.61 18.92
CA SER A 176 9.04 9.82 20.22
C SER A 176 10.33 9.02 20.41
N VAL A 177 10.55 8.01 19.55
CA VAL A 177 11.70 7.10 19.60
C VAL A 177 12.78 7.47 18.56
N LEU A 178 12.35 8.06 17.44
CA LEU A 178 13.21 8.57 16.39
C LEU A 178 13.88 9.87 16.85
#